data_AF-A0A223N2Q4-F1
#
_entry.id   AF-A0A223N2Q4-F1
#
_cell.length_a   1.000
_cell.length_b   1.000
_cell.length_c   1.000
_cell.angle_alpha   90.00
_cell.angle_beta   90.00
_cell.angle_gamma   90.00
#
_symmetry.space_group_name_H-M   'P 1'
#
loop_
_entity.id
_entity.type
_entity.pdbx_description
1 polymer ?
#
loop_
_entity_poly.entity_id
_entity_poly.type
_entity_poly.pdbx_seq_one_letter_code
_entity_poly.pdbx_strand_id
1 'polypeptide(L)'
;MSICECEGTTKVKTSYICTECNKSVKSWQLKKKLKYIGIIGVIGYGVGQATEAVIFDNRYPMEVEFALTDACINSSGRSLSSSQYQKKQTLCLCAVESTISDVSYSDFKSSKHLFDQNLKRNLNEC
;
A
#
# COMPACT_ATOMS: atom_id res chain seq x y z
N MET A 1 -14.84 57.59 -42.22
CA MET A 1 -14.61 56.20 -41.79
C MET A 1 -13.75 56.26 -40.55
N SER A 2 -14.35 56.08 -39.37
CA SER A 2 -13.67 56.16 -38.08
C SER A 2 -12.94 54.84 -37.81
N ILE A 3 -11.62 54.92 -37.61
CA ILE A 3 -10.78 53.81 -37.18
C ILE A 3 -10.91 53.74 -35.65
N CYS A 4 -11.40 52.61 -35.12
CA CYS A 4 -11.42 52.34 -33.69
C CYS A 4 -10.20 51.50 -33.33
N GLU A 5 -9.27 52.07 -32.56
CA GLU A 5 -8.20 51.31 -31.89
C GLU A 5 -8.73 50.81 -30.53
N CYS A 6 -8.67 49.50 -30.33
CA CYS A 6 -9.02 48.87 -29.05
C CYS A 6 -7.74 48.51 -28.31
N GLU A 7 -7.37 49.32 -27.31
CA GLU A 7 -6.22 49.07 -26.44
C GLU A 7 -6.67 48.27 -25.20
N GLY A 8 -6.21 47.01 -25.08
CA GLY A 8 -6.47 46.14 -23.92
C GLY A 8 -6.73 44.67 -24.28
N THR A 9 -6.75 43.77 -23.28
CA THR A 9 -7.00 42.34 -23.48
C THR A 9 -8.41 42.11 -24.03
N THR A 10 -8.51 41.88 -25.34
CA THR A 10 -9.78 41.68 -26.04
C THR A 10 -10.46 40.40 -25.56
N LYS A 11 -11.51 40.52 -24.75
CA LYS A 11 -12.43 39.41 -24.50
C LYS A 11 -13.33 39.24 -25.72
N VAL A 12 -12.89 38.42 -26.68
CA VAL A 12 -13.72 38.03 -27.82
C VAL A 12 -14.91 37.22 -27.28
N LYS A 13 -16.09 37.84 -27.27
CA LYS A 13 -17.32 37.21 -26.78
C LYS A 13 -17.99 36.51 -27.94
N THR A 14 -17.58 35.28 -28.24
CA THR A 14 -18.26 34.45 -29.24
C THR A 14 -19.61 33.99 -28.68
N SER A 15 -20.71 34.57 -29.18
CA SER A 15 -22.06 34.12 -28.85
C SER A 15 -22.52 33.07 -29.86
N TYR A 16 -22.68 31.82 -29.43
CA TYR A 16 -23.30 30.77 -30.22
C TYR A 16 -24.82 30.93 -30.15
N ILE A 17 -25.43 31.28 -31.28
CA ILE A 17 -26.90 31.44 -31.41
C ILE A 17 -27.42 30.21 -32.15
N CYS A 18 -28.41 29.53 -31.58
CA CYS A 18 -29.04 28.37 -32.23
C CYS A 18 -29.92 28.87 -33.39
N THR A 19 -29.64 28.36 -34.60
CA THR A 19 -30.31 28.77 -35.85
C THR A 19 -31.81 28.50 -35.84
N GLU A 20 -32.28 27.51 -35.08
CA GLU A 20 -33.69 27.11 -35.06
C GLU A 20 -34.57 28.03 -34.20
N CYS A 21 -34.01 28.58 -33.12
CA CYS A 21 -34.79 29.26 -32.08
C CYS A 21 -34.27 30.64 -31.69
N ASN A 22 -33.23 31.14 -32.39
CA ASN A 22 -32.64 32.47 -32.28
C ASN A 22 -32.36 32.93 -30.82
N LYS A 23 -32.12 31.96 -29.93
CA LYS A 23 -31.80 32.17 -28.52
C LYS A 23 -30.34 31.81 -28.29
N SER A 24 -29.65 32.62 -27.49
CA SER A 24 -28.28 32.34 -27.08
C SER A 24 -28.24 31.05 -26.27
N VAL A 25 -27.43 30.07 -26.69
CA VAL A 25 -27.24 28.84 -25.94
C VAL A 25 -26.52 29.21 -24.64
N LYS A 26 -27.22 29.08 -23.51
CA LYS A 26 -26.65 29.37 -22.18
C LYS A 26 -25.49 28.41 -21.95
N SER A 27 -24.27 28.95 -21.90
CA SER A 27 -23.05 28.27 -21.47
C SER A 27 -23.38 27.24 -20.39
N TRP A 28 -23.01 25.98 -20.63
CA TRP A 28 -23.22 24.88 -19.70
C TRP A 28 -22.41 25.20 -18.44
N GLN A 29 -23.04 25.89 -17.50
CA GLN A 29 -22.50 26.17 -16.18
C GLN A 29 -22.49 24.83 -15.47
N LEU A 30 -21.43 24.05 -15.69
CA LEU A 30 -21.11 22.84 -14.97
C LEU A 30 -21.24 23.20 -13.49
N LYS A 31 -22.35 22.75 -12.88
CA LYS A 31 -22.72 23.17 -11.53
C LYS A 31 -21.55 22.85 -10.62
N LYS A 32 -21.05 23.84 -9.87
CA LYS A 32 -19.90 23.76 -8.94
C LYS A 32 -19.85 22.48 -8.09
N LYS A 33 -20.99 21.82 -7.86
CA LYS A 33 -21.13 20.53 -7.16
C LYS A 33 -20.36 19.36 -7.79
N LEU A 34 -20.15 19.33 -9.11
CA LEU A 34 -19.38 18.26 -9.77
C LEU A 34 -17.86 18.34 -9.52
N LYS A 35 -17.36 19.53 -9.18
CA LYS A 35 -15.93 19.72 -8.85
C LYS A 35 -15.53 18.99 -7.57
N TYR A 36 -16.45 18.84 -6.61
CA TYR A 36 -16.19 18.17 -5.34
C TYR A 36 -16.29 16.64 -5.45
N ILE A 37 -17.17 16.12 -6.31
CA ILE A 37 -17.32 14.66 -6.51
C ILE A 37 -16.06 14.08 -7.18
N GLY A 38 -15.46 14.82 -8.13
CA GLY A 38 -14.20 14.38 -8.76
C GLY A 38 -13.01 14.31 -7.80
N ILE A 39 -12.95 15.19 -6.79
CA ILE A 39 -11.84 15.22 -5.82
C ILE A 39 -11.92 14.04 -4.85
N ILE A 40 -13.12 13.64 -4.41
CA ILE A 40 -13.32 12.51 -3.49
C ILE A 40 -12.96 11.17 -4.18
N GLY A 41 -13.29 11.01 -5.46
CA GLY A 41 -12.95 9.80 -6.22
C GLY A 41 -11.44 9.58 -6.43
N VAL A 42 -10.67 10.65 -6.62
CA VAL A 42 -9.21 10.57 -6.80
C VAL A 42 -8.50 10.27 -5.48
N ILE A 43 -8.97 10.83 -4.36
CA ILE A 43 -8.38 10.56 -3.03
C ILE A 43 -8.64 9.10 -2.62
N GLY A 44 -9.84 8.56 -2.87
CA GLY A 44 -10.19 7.18 -2.52
C GLY A 44 -9.38 6.12 -3.28
N TYR A 45 -9.07 6.35 -4.57
CA TYR A 45 -8.23 5.44 -5.35
C TYR A 45 -6.74 5.54 -4.96
N GLY A 46 -6.26 6.76 -4.67
CA GLY A 46 -4.86 6.99 -4.31
C GLY A 46 -4.47 6.39 -2.96
N VAL A 47 -5.35 6.47 -1.95
CA VAL A 47 -5.10 5.85 -0.64
C VAL A 47 -5.22 4.34 -0.67
N GLY A 48 -6.18 3.76 -1.41
CA GLY A 48 -6.36 2.30 -1.48
C GLY A 48 -5.14 1.56 -2.01
N GLN A 49 -4.55 2.04 -3.11
CA GLN A 49 -3.35 1.45 -3.70
C GLN A 49 -2.09 1.65 -2.84
N ALA A 50 -1.99 2.77 -2.11
CA ALA A 50 -0.83 3.06 -1.26
C ALA A 50 -0.88 2.31 0.08
N THR A 51 -2.06 2.11 0.66
CA THR A 51 -2.20 1.39 1.94
C THR A 51 -2.06 -0.12 1.77
N GLU A 52 -2.52 -0.68 0.66
CA GLU A 52 -2.38 -2.11 0.41
C GLU A 52 -0.92 -2.52 0.22
N ALA A 53 -0.12 -1.72 -0.51
CA ALA A 53 1.31 -1.98 -0.64
C ALA A 53 2.05 -1.92 0.71
N VAL A 54 1.79 -0.90 1.54
CA VAL A 54 2.53 -0.74 2.82
C VAL A 54 2.10 -1.76 3.88
N ILE A 55 0.85 -2.20 3.89
CA ILE A 55 0.33 -3.14 4.89
C ILE A 55 0.60 -4.60 4.50
N PHE A 56 0.60 -4.95 3.21
CA PHE A 56 0.79 -6.33 2.76
C PHE A 56 2.23 -6.68 2.32
N ASP A 57 3.09 -5.73 1.92
CA ASP A 57 4.46 -6.07 1.46
C ASP A 57 5.41 -6.52 2.58
N ASN A 58 5.07 -6.29 3.85
CA ASN A 58 5.95 -6.66 4.98
C ASN A 58 5.61 -8.00 5.63
N ARG A 59 4.55 -8.69 5.20
CA ARG A 59 4.22 -10.02 5.73
C ARG A 59 5.13 -11.08 5.12
N TYR A 60 5.60 -12.01 5.95
CA TYR A 60 6.38 -13.14 5.45
C TYR A 60 5.47 -14.03 4.61
N PRO A 61 5.90 -14.47 3.41
CA PRO A 61 5.19 -15.50 2.68
C PRO A 61 5.09 -16.77 3.54
N MET A 62 3.96 -17.46 3.50
CA MET A 62 3.71 -18.67 4.28
C MET A 62 4.82 -19.72 4.11
N GLU A 63 5.35 -19.84 2.90
CA GLU A 63 6.48 -20.73 2.57
C GLU A 63 7.74 -20.39 3.38
N VAL A 64 8.00 -19.10 3.59
CA VAL A 64 9.14 -18.61 4.38
C VAL A 64 8.87 -18.82 5.87
N GLU A 65 7.68 -18.51 6.37
CA GLU A 65 7.30 -18.76 7.77
C GLU A 65 7.45 -20.24 8.14
N PHE A 66 6.99 -21.13 7.25
CA PHE A 66 7.14 -22.57 7.40
C PHE A 66 8.62 -22.99 7.36
N ALA A 67 9.39 -22.49 6.39
CA ALA A 67 10.81 -22.83 6.26
C ALA A 67 11.63 -22.38 7.48
N LEU A 68 11.35 -21.19 8.04
CA LEU A 68 11.98 -20.69 9.26
C LEU A 68 11.67 -21.57 10.46
N THR A 69 10.41 -21.95 10.61
CA THR A 69 9.95 -22.83 11.69
C THR A 69 10.57 -24.22 11.57
N ASP A 70 10.56 -24.81 10.37
CA ASP A 70 11.16 -26.11 10.10
C ASP A 70 12.68 -26.11 10.35
N ALA A 71 13.39 -25.09 9.87
CA ALA A 71 14.82 -24.92 10.11
C ALA A 71 15.13 -24.79 11.62
N CYS A 72 14.29 -24.09 12.39
CA CYS A 72 14.44 -24.01 13.83
C CYS A 72 14.29 -25.38 14.51
N ILE A 73 13.24 -26.13 14.16
CA ILE A 73 12.95 -27.44 14.74
C ILE A 73 14.07 -28.44 14.39
N ASN A 74 14.45 -28.48 13.12
CA ASN A 74 15.43 -29.42 12.57
C ASN A 74 16.88 -28.96 12.68
N SER A 75 17.14 -27.83 13.34
CA SER A 75 18.48 -27.23 13.56
C SER A 75 19.55 -28.20 14.07
N SER A 76 19.16 -29.23 14.83
CA SER A 76 20.09 -30.20 15.40
C SER A 76 20.56 -31.28 14.41
N GLY A 77 19.90 -31.45 13.26
CA GLY A 77 20.23 -32.47 12.25
C GLY A 77 20.11 -33.93 12.74
N ARG A 78 19.53 -34.16 13.92
CA ARG A 78 19.34 -35.47 14.54
C ARG A 78 17.86 -35.85 14.51
N SER A 79 17.58 -37.14 14.39
CA SER A 79 16.23 -37.66 14.61
C SER A 79 15.76 -37.30 16.02
N LEU A 80 14.57 -36.69 16.09
CA LEU A 80 13.90 -36.34 17.34
C LEU A 80 12.84 -37.40 17.64
N SER A 81 12.67 -37.75 18.90
CA SER A 81 11.47 -38.49 19.32
C SER A 81 10.23 -37.58 19.17
N SER A 82 9.04 -38.17 19.09
CA SER A 82 7.79 -37.39 18.95
C SER A 82 7.63 -36.33 20.05
N SER A 83 7.96 -36.66 21.30
CA SER A 83 7.90 -35.71 22.42
C SER A 83 8.93 -34.58 22.30
N GLN A 84 10.15 -34.89 21.82
CA GLN A 84 11.18 -33.87 21.60
C GLN A 84 10.80 -32.94 20.44
N TYR A 85 10.24 -33.50 19.37
CA TYR A 85 9.75 -32.73 18.23
C TYR A 85 8.64 -31.77 18.66
N GLN A 86 7.63 -32.24 19.38
CA GLN A 86 6.53 -31.39 19.88
C GLN A 86 7.04 -30.26 20.77
N LYS A 87 7.96 -30.53 21.70
CA LYS A 87 8.56 -29.49 22.54
C LYS A 87 9.34 -28.45 21.73
N LYS A 88 10.18 -28.90 20.78
CA LYS A 88 10.91 -27.99 19.88
C LYS A 88 9.96 -27.20 18.99
N GLN A 89 8.89 -27.83 18.49
CA GLN A 89 7.89 -27.18 17.65
C GLN A 89 7.22 -26.03 18.40
N THR A 90 6.76 -26.24 19.65
CA THR A 90 6.16 -25.18 20.45
C THR A 90 7.13 -24.02 20.70
N LEU A 91 8.38 -24.31 21.08
CA LEU A 91 9.41 -23.28 21.29
C LEU A 91 9.72 -22.50 20.00
N CYS A 92 9.92 -23.21 18.89
CA CYS A 92 10.22 -22.59 17.61
C CYS A 92 9.07 -21.75 17.07
N LEU A 93 7.81 -22.21 17.23
CA LEU A 93 6.64 -21.42 16.85
C LEU A 93 6.60 -20.10 17.64
N CYS A 94 6.75 -20.16 18.96
CA CYS A 94 6.78 -18.97 19.81
C CYS A 94 7.89 -18.00 19.38
N ALA A 95 9.12 -18.50 19.22
CA ALA A 95 10.25 -17.64 18.88
C ALA A 95 10.16 -17.06 17.46
N VAL A 96 9.72 -17.85 16.48
CA VAL A 96 9.58 -17.40 15.08
C VAL A 96 8.45 -16.39 14.95
N GLU A 97 7.31 -16.60 15.61
CA GLU A 97 6.18 -15.65 15.64
C GLU A 97 6.61 -14.30 16.20
N SER A 98 7.26 -14.28 17.37
CA SER A 98 7.79 -13.04 17.95
C SER A 98 8.82 -12.38 17.05
N THR A 99 9.70 -13.16 16.40
CA THR A 99 10.74 -12.60 15.52
C THR A 99 10.17 -11.98 14.25
N ILE A 100 9.16 -12.61 13.65
CA ILE A 100 8.45 -12.07 12.48
C ILE A 100 7.67 -10.80 12.84
N SER A 101 7.19 -10.70 14.08
CA SER A 101 6.59 -9.47 14.60
C SER A 101 7.63 -8.35 14.82
N ASP A 102 8.84 -8.70 15.24
CA ASP A 102 9.91 -7.73 15.54
C ASP A 102 10.71 -7.29 14.31
N VAL A 103 10.82 -8.14 13.29
CA VAL A 103 11.67 -7.93 12.11
C VAL A 103 10.86 -8.04 10.83
N SER A 104 10.75 -6.93 10.09
CA SER A 104 10.00 -6.91 8.82
C SER A 104 10.62 -7.84 7.77
N TYR A 105 9.81 -8.31 6.82
CA TYR A 105 10.32 -9.19 5.75
C TYR A 105 11.38 -8.51 4.88
N SER A 106 11.29 -7.19 4.68
CA SER A 106 12.29 -6.42 3.95
C SER A 106 13.64 -6.35 4.69
N ASP A 107 13.61 -6.20 6.01
CA ASP A 107 14.81 -6.24 6.86
C ASP A 107 15.43 -7.64 6.90
N PHE A 108 14.63 -8.69 6.96
CA PHE A 108 15.11 -10.07 6.86
C PHE A 108 15.81 -10.35 5.53
N LYS A 109 15.26 -9.88 4.42
CA LYS A 109 15.91 -9.98 3.10
C LYS A 109 17.22 -9.20 3.04
N SER A 110 17.28 -8.05 3.70
CA SER A 110 18.44 -7.16 3.68
C SER A 110 19.55 -7.61 4.64
N SER A 111 19.19 -8.17 5.80
CA SER A 111 20.11 -8.59 6.85
C SER A 111 19.58 -9.79 7.63
N LYS A 112 20.04 -10.99 7.23
CA LYS A 112 19.76 -12.23 7.98
C LYS A 112 20.32 -12.21 9.41
N HIS A 113 21.40 -11.47 9.64
CA HIS A 113 22.01 -11.34 10.96
C HIS A 113 21.05 -10.69 11.98
N LEU A 114 20.29 -9.68 11.57
CA LEU A 114 19.31 -9.03 12.43
C LEU A 114 18.21 -10.01 12.86
N PHE A 115 17.76 -10.84 11.92
CA PHE A 115 16.77 -11.88 12.19
C PHE A 115 17.34 -12.93 13.15
N ASP A 116 18.54 -13.45 12.90
CA ASP A 116 19.17 -14.46 13.77
C ASP A 116 19.38 -13.95 15.20
N GLN A 117 19.73 -12.68 15.36
CA GLN A 117 19.88 -12.07 16.69
C GLN A 117 18.55 -12.00 17.43
N ASN A 118 17.47 -11.58 16.76
CA ASN A 118 16.14 -11.53 17.37
C ASN A 118 15.59 -12.94 17.64
N LEU A 119 15.80 -13.88 16.73
CA LEU A 119 15.39 -15.27 16.92
C LEU A 119 16.06 -15.89 18.15
N LYS A 120 17.37 -15.69 18.33
CA LYS A 120 18.09 -16.18 19.51
C LYS A 120 17.58 -15.53 20.81
N ARG A 121 17.26 -14.24 20.78
CA ARG A 121 16.66 -13.54 21.93
C ARG A 121 15.29 -14.15 22.26
N ASN A 122 14.41 -14.24 21.28
CA ASN A 122 13.04 -14.73 21.45
C ASN A 122 13.02 -16.22 21.86
N LEU A 123 13.97 -17.03 21.40
CA LEU A 123 14.14 -18.42 21.87
C LEU A 123 14.43 -18.55 23.38
N ASN A 124 15.08 -17.55 23.98
CA ASN A 124 15.34 -17.54 25.42
C ASN A 124 14.15 -17.02 26.24
N GLU A 125 13.19 -16.36 25.60
CA GLU A 125 12.01 -15.76 26.24
C GLU A 125 10.80 -16.73 26.30
N CYS A 126 10.79 -17.84 25.55
CA CYS A 126 9.63 -18.72 25.32
C CYS A 126 9.43 -19.94 26.27
#